data_AF-A0A235FC69-F1
#
_entry.id   AF-A0A235FC69-F1
#
_cell.length_a   1.000
_cell.length_b   1.000
_cell.length_c   1.000
_cell.angle_alpha   90.00
_cell.angle_beta   90.00
_cell.angle_gamma   90.00
#
_symmetry.space_group_name_H-M   'P 1'
#
loop_
_entity.id
_entity.type
_entity.pdbx_description
1 polymer ?
#
loop_
_entity_poly.entity_id
_entity_poly.type
_entity_poly.pdbx_seq_one_letter_code
_entity_poly.pdbx_strand_id
1 'polypeptide(L)'
;MELDLVWDSFLQSINRKETGLSAYKKEVTGIPFLYVSLRLDTADRKQAEQIIKLCAAKAIKGKRLRIVMEYVREEIDLLVYRFRFLVPQEKMFCCGNLCPDCIRFKNPY
;
A
#
# COMPACT_ATOMS: atom_id res chain seq x y z
N MET A 1 1.37 -4.95 -13.55
CA MET A 1 2.74 -5.20 -14.05
C MET A 1 3.84 -4.46 -13.28
N GLU A 2 3.65 -3.23 -12.76
CA GLU A 2 4.58 -2.64 -11.74
C GLU A 2 3.98 -2.65 -10.32
N LEU A 3 2.68 -2.36 -10.21
CA LEU A 3 1.97 -2.41 -8.91
C LEU A 3 1.88 -3.84 -8.36
N ASP A 4 1.83 -4.85 -9.24
CA ASP A 4 1.82 -6.25 -8.81
C ASP A 4 3.15 -6.64 -8.17
N LEU A 5 4.28 -6.19 -8.71
CA LEU A 5 5.60 -6.40 -8.09
C LEU A 5 5.71 -5.71 -6.72
N VAL A 6 5.11 -4.53 -6.57
CA VAL A 6 5.03 -3.84 -5.27
C VAL A 6 4.17 -4.64 -4.30
N TRP A 7 3.02 -5.16 -4.75
CA TRP A 7 2.17 -6.04 -3.96
C TRP A 7 2.89 -7.31 -3.54
N ASP A 8 3.61 -7.96 -4.46
CA ASP A 8 4.36 -9.18 -4.18
C ASP A 8 5.48 -8.92 -3.18
N SER A 9 6.27 -7.87 -3.36
CA SER A 9 7.31 -7.47 -2.42
C SER A 9 6.74 -7.15 -1.04
N PHE A 10 5.62 -6.44 -0.99
CA PHE A 10 4.90 -6.12 0.24
C PHE A 10 4.40 -7.39 0.94
N LEU A 11 3.72 -8.28 0.21
CA LEU A 11 3.18 -9.52 0.75
C LEU A 11 4.30 -10.48 1.19
N GLN A 12 5.42 -10.55 0.47
CA GLN A 12 6.58 -11.33 0.90
C GLN A 12 7.18 -10.77 2.20
N SER A 13 7.25 -9.45 2.34
CA SER A 13 7.77 -8.78 3.53
C SER A 13 6.89 -9.00 4.76
N ILE A 14 5.56 -8.86 4.62
CA ILE A 14 4.62 -9.03 5.73
C ILE A 14 4.43 -10.50 6.13
N ASN A 15 4.65 -11.47 5.24
CA ASN A 15 4.53 -12.89 5.56
C ASN A 15 5.82 -13.51 6.14
N ARG A 16 6.86 -12.71 6.38
CA ARG A 16 8.07 -13.19 7.07
C ARG A 16 7.74 -13.58 8.50
N LYS A 17 8.39 -14.65 8.99
CA LYS A 17 8.18 -15.17 10.34
C LYS A 17 8.38 -14.11 11.42
N GLU A 18 9.35 -13.20 11.24
CA GLU A 18 9.66 -12.13 12.21
C GLU A 18 8.50 -11.16 12.46
N THR A 19 7.55 -11.04 11.54
CA THR A 19 6.44 -10.09 11.66
C THR A 19 5.31 -10.60 12.55
N GLY A 20 5.20 -11.92 12.76
CA GLY A 20 4.05 -12.51 13.44
C GLY A 20 2.73 -12.39 12.68
N LEU A 21 2.74 -11.97 11.41
CA LEU A 21 1.55 -11.78 10.59
C LEU A 21 1.51 -12.79 9.43
N SER A 22 0.30 -13.10 8.98
CA SER A 22 0.04 -13.70 7.67
C SER A 22 -0.85 -12.76 6.89
N ALA A 23 -0.55 -12.46 5.64
CA ALA A 23 -1.44 -11.60 4.86
C ALA A 23 -1.61 -12.06 3.42
N TYR A 24 -2.79 -11.77 2.87
CA TYR A 24 -3.10 -11.99 1.47
C TYR A 24 -3.95 -10.85 0.90
N LYS A 25 -3.84 -10.65 -0.42
CA LYS A 25 -4.67 -9.72 -1.18
C LYS A 25 -5.91 -10.44 -1.67
N LYS A 26 -7.08 -9.83 -1.53
CA LYS A 26 -8.31 -10.22 -2.22
C LYS A 26 -8.86 -9.04 -2.97
N GLU A 27 -9.21 -9.24 -4.24
CA GLU A 27 -9.85 -8.19 -5.04
C GLU A 27 -11.36 -8.40 -5.05
N VAL A 28 -12.11 -7.32 -4.81
CA VAL A 28 -13.56 -7.29 -4.89
C VAL A 28 -13.94 -6.10 -5.75
N THR A 29 -14.61 -6.35 -6.88
CA THR A 29 -15.02 -5.31 -7.85
C THR A 29 -13.88 -4.36 -8.24
N GLY A 30 -12.68 -4.89 -8.52
CA GLY A 30 -11.50 -4.09 -8.88
C GLY A 30 -10.84 -3.35 -7.72
N ILE A 31 -11.30 -3.55 -6.48
CA ILE A 31 -10.77 -2.90 -5.29
C ILE A 31 -9.94 -3.90 -4.49
N PRO A 32 -8.66 -3.61 -4.24
CA PRO A 32 -7.82 -4.47 -3.41
C PRO A 32 -8.14 -4.32 -1.92
N PHE A 33 -8.34 -5.47 -1.27
CA PHE A 33 -8.42 -5.62 0.17
C PHE A 33 -7.25 -6.44 0.68
N LEU A 34 -6.68 -6.01 1.79
CA LEU A 34 -5.65 -6.71 2.52
C LEU A 34 -6.29 -7.43 3.71
N TYR A 35 -6.15 -8.75 3.73
CA TYR A 35 -6.56 -9.61 4.82
C TYR A 35 -5.32 -9.98 5.61
N VAL A 36 -5.33 -9.76 6.91
CA VAL A 36 -4.20 -9.99 7.81
C VAL A 36 -4.63 -10.86 8.96
N SER A 37 -4.07 -12.07 9.04
CA SER A 37 -4.22 -12.96 10.16
C SER A 37 -3.11 -12.74 11.19
N LEU A 38 -3.51 -12.66 12.45
CA LEU A 38 -2.60 -12.57 13.58
C LEU A 38 -2.14 -14.00 13.91
N ARG A 39 -0.84 -14.31 13.78
CA ARG A 39 -0.34 -15.67 14.09
C ARG A 39 0.05 -15.84 15.56
N LEU A 40 0.06 -14.75 16.32
CA LEU A 40 0.45 -14.71 17.72
C LEU A 40 -0.68 -14.04 18.50
N ASP A 41 -1.08 -14.65 19.61
CA ASP A 41 -2.09 -14.14 20.55
C ASP A 41 -1.74 -12.77 21.17
N THR A 42 -0.55 -12.23 20.86
CA THR A 42 0.01 -11.00 21.44
C THR A 42 -0.02 -9.80 20.49
N ALA A 43 -0.32 -9.98 19.20
CA ALA A 43 -0.32 -8.88 18.26
C ALA A 43 -1.65 -8.11 18.33
N ASP A 44 -1.65 -6.93 18.97
CA ASP A 44 -2.83 -6.06 18.91
C ASP A 44 -2.98 -5.44 17.50
N ARG A 45 -4.19 -4.93 17.18
CA ARG A 45 -4.48 -4.27 15.90
C ARG A 45 -3.51 -3.13 15.56
N LYS A 46 -3.15 -2.29 16.54
CA LYS A 46 -2.27 -1.13 16.35
C LYS A 46 -0.84 -1.58 16.01
N GLN A 47 -0.35 -2.64 16.64
CA GLN A 47 0.94 -3.24 16.31
C GLN A 47 0.92 -3.84 14.90
N ALA A 48 -0.14 -4.57 14.54
CA ALA A 48 -0.33 -5.08 13.19
C ALA A 48 -0.33 -3.94 12.15
N GLU A 49 -1.05 -2.85 12.41
CA GLU A 49 -1.07 -1.66 11.54
C GLU A 49 0.30 -1.00 11.38
N GLN A 50 1.10 -0.92 12.45
CA GLN A 50 2.46 -0.39 12.37
C GLN A 50 3.34 -1.27 11.48
N ILE A 51 3.25 -2.59 11.64
CA ILE A 51 4.00 -3.55 10.82
C ILE A 51 3.56 -3.45 9.35
N ILE A 52 2.26 -3.39 9.09
CA ILE A 52 1.70 -3.22 7.74
C ILE A 52 2.27 -1.94 7.09
N LYS A 53 2.21 -0.81 7.79
CA LYS A 53 2.73 0.48 7.30
C LYS A 53 4.23 0.42 7.01
N LEU A 54 5.01 -0.20 7.89
CA LEU A 54 6.46 -0.36 7.72
C LEU A 54 6.80 -1.24 6.51
N CYS A 55 6.14 -2.39 6.37
CA CYS A 55 6.34 -3.29 5.23
C CYS A 55 5.93 -2.62 3.91
N ALA A 56 4.81 -1.89 3.91
CA ALA A 56 4.35 -1.15 2.75
C ALA A 56 5.32 -0.03 2.36
N ALA A 57 5.81 0.75 3.32
CA ALA A 57 6.80 1.81 3.10
C ALA A 57 8.10 1.27 2.51
N LYS A 58 8.55 0.08 2.96
CA LYS A 58 9.70 -0.62 2.37
C LYS A 58 9.44 -1.02 0.92
N ALA A 59 8.27 -1.57 0.61
CA ALA A 59 7.92 -2.03 -0.74
C ALA A 59 7.84 -0.89 -1.77
N ILE A 60 7.48 0.32 -1.33
CA ILE A 60 7.43 1.50 -2.20
C ILE A 60 8.70 2.37 -2.14
N LYS A 61 9.73 1.96 -1.38
CA LYS A 61 10.95 2.77 -1.24
C LYS A 61 11.59 3.01 -2.60
N GLY A 62 11.87 4.27 -2.92
CA GLY A 62 12.42 4.68 -4.22
C GLY A 62 11.39 4.76 -5.36
N LYS A 63 10.13 4.39 -5.10
CA LYS A 63 9.01 4.57 -6.04
C LYS A 63 8.18 5.79 -5.61
N ARG A 64 7.70 6.58 -6.57
CA ARG A 64 6.74 7.65 -6.31
C ARG A 64 5.35 7.03 -6.14
N LEU A 65 5.06 6.42 -5.00
CA LEU A 65 3.75 5.84 -4.69
C LEU A 65 3.27 6.37 -3.34
N ARG A 66 1.95 6.44 -3.17
CA ARG A 66 1.30 6.74 -1.88
C ARG A 66 0.56 5.50 -1.38
N ILE A 67 0.62 5.26 -0.07
CA ILE A 67 -0.15 4.20 0.59
C ILE A 67 -1.46 4.79 1.10
N VAL A 68 -2.57 4.13 0.81
CA VAL A 68 -3.87 4.39 1.43
C VAL A 68 -4.32 3.10 2.10
N MET A 69 -4.60 3.18 3.39
CA MET A 69 -5.03 2.06 4.21
C MET A 69 -6.21 2.50 5.06
N GLU A 70 -7.35 1.86 4.86
CA GLU A 70 -8.61 2.14 5.56
C GLU A 70 -9.06 0.85 6.23
N TYR A 71 -9.29 0.89 7.53
CA TYR A 71 -9.84 -0.24 8.28
C TYR A 71 -11.28 -0.52 7.85
N VAL A 72 -11.62 -1.80 7.64
CA VAL A 72 -12.95 -2.21 7.19
C VAL A 72 -13.66 -3.00 8.29
N ARG A 73 -13.05 -4.07 8.78
CA ARG A 73 -13.62 -4.95 9.81
C ARG A 73 -12.55 -5.84 10.43
N GLU A 74 -12.91 -6.47 11.53
CA GLU A 74 -12.14 -7.53 12.19
C GLU A 74 -13.04 -8.70 12.57
N GLU A 75 -12.45 -9.89 12.59
CA GLU A 75 -12.94 -11.11 13.22
C GLU A 75 -11.85 -11.58 14.21
N ILE A 76 -12.09 -12.67 14.97
CA ILE A 76 -11.25 -13.10 16.11
C ILE A 76 -9.74 -12.97 15.84
N ASP A 77 -9.25 -13.53 14.74
CA ASP A 77 -7.83 -13.50 14.36
C ASP A 77 -7.58 -12.88 12.98
N LEU A 78 -8.51 -12.06 12.48
CA LEU A 78 -8.47 -11.57 11.11
C LEU A 78 -8.82 -10.09 11.03
N LEU A 79 -7.88 -9.29 10.52
CA LEU A 79 -8.06 -7.86 10.23
C LEU A 79 -8.23 -7.66 8.73
N VAL A 80 -9.20 -6.85 8.33
CA VAL A 80 -9.46 -6.52 6.93
C VAL A 80 -9.33 -5.03 6.69
N TYR A 81 -8.52 -4.69 5.69
CA TYR A 81 -8.27 -3.32 5.27
C TYR A 81 -8.59 -3.15 3.79
N ARG A 82 -9.16 -2.02 3.41
CA ARG A 82 -9.06 -1.52 2.04
C ARG A 82 -7.67 -0.91 1.91
N PHE A 83 -6.85 -1.45 1.02
CA PHE A 83 -5.43 -1.12 0.95
C PHE A 83 -5.01 -0.86 -0.48
N ARG A 84 -4.45 0.33 -0.76
CA ARG A 84 -4.07 0.75 -2.12
C ARG A 84 -2.66 1.35 -2.13
N PHE A 85 -1.91 0.98 -3.16
CA PHE A 85 -0.77 1.75 -3.65
C PHE A 85 -1.27 2.65 -4.78
N LEU A 86 -1.17 3.97 -4.60
CA LEU A 86 -1.61 4.96 -5.55
C LEU A 86 -0.42 5.58 -6.28
N VAL A 87 -0.51 5.64 -7.60
CA VAL A 87 0.39 6.47 -8.40
C VAL A 87 0.07 7.95 -8.19
N PRO A 88 1.06 8.85 -8.29
CA PRO A 88 0.82 10.28 -8.20
C PRO A 88 -0.06 10.68 -9.37
N GLN A 89 -1.16 11.37 -9.07
CA GLN A 89 -2.06 11.94 -10.09
C GLN A 89 -1.49 13.25 -10.60
N GLU A 90 -0.27 13.20 -11.14
CA GLU A 90 0.36 14.35 -11.79
C GLU A 90 -0.01 14.37 -13.27
N LYS A 91 -0.29 15.56 -13.80
CA LYS A 91 -0.48 15.73 -15.23
C LYS A 91 0.80 15.32 -15.95
N MET A 92 0.74 14.25 -16.71
CA MET A 92 1.88 13.73 -17.49
C MET A 92 2.11 14.50 -18.80
N PHE A 93 1.21 15.44 -19.14
CA PHE A 93 1.30 16.25 -20.35
C PHE A 93 1.03 17.72 -20.05
N CYS A 94 1.68 18.59 -20.82
CA CYS A 94 1.35 20.01 -20.80
C CYS A 94 0.05 20.24 -21.57
N CYS A 95 -0.96 20.77 -20.88
CA CYS A 95 -2.25 21.14 -21.48
C CYS A 95 -2.29 22.58 -22.03
N GLY A 96 -1.19 23.34 -21.99
CA GLY A 96 -1.11 24.72 -22.49
C GLY A 96 -1.69 25.80 -21.56
N ASN A 97 -2.43 25.45 -20.52
CA ASN A 97 -3.17 26.41 -19.69
C ASN A 97 -2.40 26.98 -18.48
N LEU A 98 -1.06 26.99 -18.50
CA LEU A 98 -0.24 27.58 -17.41
C LEU A 98 -0.63 27.11 -15.99
N CYS A 99 -0.98 25.83 -15.84
CA CYS A 99 -1.41 25.30 -14.55
C CYS A 99 -0.25 25.29 -13.53
N PRO A 100 -0.53 25.42 -12.22
CA PRO A 100 0.50 25.44 -11.16
C PRO A 100 1.43 24.22 -11.19
N ASP A 101 0.92 23.07 -11.63
CA ASP A 101 1.65 21.79 -11.73
C ASP A 101 2.17 21.47 -13.14
N CYS A 102 2.41 22.49 -13.98
CA CYS A 102 2.84 22.27 -15.36
C CYS A 102 4.22 21.58 -15.46
N ILE A 103 4.28 20.45 -16.17
CA ILE A 103 5.52 19.70 -16.38
C ILE A 103 6.63 20.51 -17.07
N ARG A 104 6.29 21.53 -17.88
CA ARG A 104 7.30 22.43 -18.50
C ARG A 104 8.08 23.22 -17.45
N PHE A 105 7.48 23.54 -16.30
CA PHE A 105 8.18 24.25 -15.23
C PHE A 105 9.00 23.31 -14.33
N LYS A 106 8.79 21.98 -14.43
CA LYS A 106 9.54 20.99 -13.65
C LYS A 106 10.85 20.55 -14.32
N ASN A 107 11.10 20.92 -15.58
CA ASN A 107 12.34 20.55 -16.30
C ASN A 107 12.89 21.72 -17.12
N PRO A 108 13.66 22.65 -16.49
CA PRO A 108 14.29 23.77 -17.19
C PRO A 108 15.62 23.30 -17.79
N TYR A 109 15.57 22.68 -18.96
CA TYR A 109 16.71 22.56 -19.87
C TYR A 109 16.29 22.99 -21.26
#